data_AF-T0KFC3-F1
#
_entry.id   AF-T0KFC3-F1
#
_cell.length_a   1.000
_cell.length_b   1.000
_cell.length_c   1.000
_cell.angle_alpha   90.00
_cell.angle_beta   90.00
_cell.angle_gamma   90.00
#
_symmetry.space_group_name_H-M   'P 1'
#
loop_
_entity.id
_entity.type
_entity.pdbx_description
1 polymer ?
#
loop_
_entity_poly.entity_id
_entity_poly.type
_entity_poly.pdbx_seq_one_letter_code
_entity_poly.pdbx_strand_id
1 'polypeptide(L)'
;MRVFLPLDPGYQTRGEVATMRWIKLRTSIPVPEVFAFDDSSDNEISFEWTLMEFMPGVRAHKRWRKMPMAQKEAVAEKMADYHAQILDAGTKLKEFQTIGTLDFEEPKDNEQPP
;
A
#
# COMPACT_ATOMS: atom_id res chain seq x y z
N MET A 1 -4.04 -8.68 9.84
CA MET A 1 -5.07 -7.67 10.14
C MET A 1 -4.41 -6.49 10.82
N ARG A 2 -4.60 -5.28 10.28
CA ARG A 2 -4.12 -4.00 10.84
C ARG A 2 -5.35 -3.13 11.09
N VAL A 3 -5.37 -2.42 12.22
CA VAL A 3 -6.48 -1.56 12.66
C VAL A 3 -5.91 -0.18 12.97
N PHE A 4 -6.57 0.88 12.53
CA PHE A 4 -6.14 2.27 12.71
C PHE A 4 -7.04 3.05 13.66
N LEU A 5 -6.47 4.05 14.33
CA LEU A 5 -7.28 5.08 14.97
C LEU A 5 -7.84 6.01 13.87
N PRO A 6 -9.15 6.31 13.88
CA PRO A 6 -9.80 7.08 12.82
C PRO A 6 -9.48 8.57 12.98
N LEU A 7 -8.24 8.96 12.64
CA LEU A 7 -7.83 10.37 12.60
C LEU A 7 -8.42 11.09 11.38
N ASP A 8 -8.59 10.35 10.28
CA ASP A 8 -9.25 10.82 9.06
C ASP A 8 -10.06 9.66 8.47
N PRO A 9 -11.31 9.46 8.94
CA PRO A 9 -12.07 8.23 8.71
C PRO A 9 -12.23 7.91 7.22
N GLY A 10 -11.85 6.69 6.85
CA GLY A 10 -11.98 6.11 5.51
C GLY A 10 -10.98 6.61 4.47
N TYR A 11 -10.56 7.87 4.52
CA TYR A 11 -9.58 8.42 3.57
C TYR A 11 -8.22 7.73 3.65
N GLN A 12 -7.78 7.36 4.85
CA GLN A 12 -6.49 6.69 5.04
C GLN A 12 -6.48 5.28 4.47
N THR A 13 -7.46 4.45 4.87
CA THR A 13 -7.55 3.05 4.44
C THR A 13 -7.75 2.95 2.94
N ARG A 14 -8.66 3.77 2.38
CA ARG A 14 -8.89 3.84 0.94
C ARG A 14 -7.64 4.27 0.19
N GLY A 15 -6.96 5.32 0.67
CA GLY A 15 -5.72 5.80 0.07
C GLY A 15 -4.58 4.77 0.10
N GLU A 16 -4.44 4.01 1.18
CA GLU A 16 -3.44 2.94 1.31
C GLU A 16 -3.71 1.82 0.30
N VAL A 17 -4.96 1.33 0.22
CA VAL A 17 -5.36 0.27 -0.71
C VAL A 17 -5.21 0.73 -2.16
N ALA A 18 -5.67 1.94 -2.46
CA ALA A 18 -5.52 2.55 -3.77
C ALA A 18 -4.05 2.59 -4.19
N THR A 19 -3.19 3.13 -3.33
CA THR A 19 -1.76 3.26 -3.61
C THR A 19 -1.11 1.88 -3.82
N MET A 20 -1.44 0.87 -3.00
CA MET A 20 -0.90 -0.49 -3.19
C MET A 20 -1.32 -1.10 -4.54
N ARG A 21 -2.60 -0.98 -4.92
CA ARG A 21 -3.09 -1.46 -6.23
C ARG A 21 -2.40 -0.73 -7.38
N TRP A 22 -2.25 0.59 -7.27
CA TRP A 22 -1.55 1.40 -8.27
C TRP A 22 -0.08 0.95 -8.45
N ILE A 23 0.67 0.79 -7.36
CA ILE A 23 2.06 0.34 -7.38
C ILE A 23 2.18 -1.04 -8.04
N LYS A 24 1.28 -1.97 -7.69
CA LYS A 24 1.26 -3.33 -8.24
C LYS A 24 1.01 -3.36 -9.75
N LEU A 25 0.16 -2.46 -10.26
CA LEU A 25 -0.17 -2.37 -11.68
C LEU A 25 0.90 -1.66 -12.52
N ARG A 26 1.66 -0.74 -11.92
CA ARG A 26 2.58 0.15 -12.64
C ARG A 26 4.06 -0.17 -12.46
N THR A 27 4.43 -0.96 -11.45
CA THR A 27 5.84 -1.21 -11.10
C THR A 27 6.12 -2.68 -10.85
N SER A 28 7.40 -3.05 -10.76
CA SER A 28 7.83 -4.40 -10.37
C SER A 28 8.00 -4.57 -8.84
N ILE A 29 7.60 -3.56 -8.06
CA ILE A 29 7.81 -3.53 -6.62
C ILE A 29 6.93 -4.60 -5.95
N PRO A 30 7.50 -5.46 -5.10
CA PRO A 30 6.72 -6.46 -4.38
C PRO A 30 5.88 -5.78 -3.29
N VAL A 31 4.60 -5.54 -3.58
CA VAL A 31 3.59 -5.08 -2.63
C VAL A 31 2.56 -6.19 -2.40
N PRO A 32 2.00 -6.32 -1.17
CA PRO A 32 1.02 -7.36 -0.88
C PRO A 32 -0.25 -7.19 -1.68
N GLU A 33 -0.89 -8.30 -2.05
CA GLU A 33 -2.22 -8.28 -2.62
C GLU A 33 -3.28 -7.94 -1.57
N VAL A 34 -4.13 -6.95 -1.83
CA VAL A 34 -5.29 -6.64 -0.98
C VAL A 34 -6.44 -7.55 -1.39
N PHE A 35 -6.89 -8.39 -0.47
CA PHE A 35 -8.04 -9.30 -0.68
C PHE A 35 -9.36 -8.62 -0.38
N ALA A 36 -9.42 -7.85 0.71
CA ALA A 36 -10.60 -7.12 1.14
C ALA A 36 -10.19 -5.96 2.06
N PHE A 37 -11.00 -4.92 2.13
CA PHE A 37 -10.86 -3.86 3.12
C PHE A 37 -12.23 -3.28 3.43
N ASP A 38 -12.32 -2.59 4.56
CA ASP A 38 -13.45 -1.77 4.94
C ASP A 38 -12.89 -0.47 5.50
N ASP A 39 -13.25 0.62 4.86
CA ASP A 39 -12.84 1.98 5.19
C ASP A 39 -13.89 2.69 6.06
N SER A 40 -14.98 2.03 6.41
CA SER A 40 -15.94 2.50 7.39
C SER A 40 -15.59 2.05 8.81
N SER A 41 -16.00 2.86 9.79
CA SER A 41 -16.07 2.44 11.20
C SER A 41 -17.44 1.86 11.56
N ASP A 42 -18.40 1.90 10.64
CA ASP A 42 -19.72 1.28 10.78
C ASP A 42 -19.67 -0.17 10.32
N ASN A 43 -18.92 -0.99 11.06
CA ASN A 43 -18.81 -2.43 10.84
C ASN A 43 -18.77 -3.19 12.17
N GLU A 44 -18.83 -4.52 12.12
CA GLU A 44 -18.86 -5.38 13.32
C GLU A 44 -17.66 -5.18 14.25
N ILE A 45 -16.54 -4.71 13.72
CA ILE A 45 -15.30 -4.48 14.45
C ILE A 45 -15.25 -3.03 14.97
N SER A 46 -16.12 -2.15 14.48
CA SER A 46 -16.18 -0.71 14.76
C SER A 46 -14.90 0.05 14.39
N PHE A 47 -14.11 -0.50 13.46
CA PHE A 47 -12.87 0.09 12.98
C PHE A 47 -12.61 -0.24 11.52
N GLU A 48 -11.85 0.63 10.86
CA GLU A 48 -11.31 0.38 9.53
C GLU A 48 -10.31 -0.78 9.55
N TRP A 49 -10.34 -1.61 8.51
CA TRP A 49 -9.45 -2.76 8.39
C TRP A 49 -9.08 -3.07 6.93
N THR A 50 -7.91 -3.69 6.76
CA THR A 50 -7.47 -4.26 5.48
C THR A 50 -6.98 -5.69 5.69
N LEU A 51 -7.44 -6.59 4.81
CA LEU A 51 -6.99 -7.96 4.68
C LEU A 51 -6.14 -8.08 3.40
N MET A 52 -4.91 -8.56 3.56
CA MET A 52 -3.93 -8.61 2.49
C MET A 52 -2.98 -9.79 2.65
N GLU A 53 -2.26 -10.10 1.57
CA GLU A 53 -1.23 -11.13 1.48
C GLU A 53 -0.16 -10.95 2.57
N PHE A 54 0.27 -12.07 3.15
CA PHE A 54 1.38 -12.08 4.09
C PHE A 54 2.71 -12.04 3.33
N MET A 55 3.48 -10.96 3.51
CA MET A 55 4.82 -10.83 2.93
C MET A 55 5.87 -11.54 3.79
N PRO A 56 6.45 -12.67 3.34
CA PRO A 56 7.47 -13.37 4.11
C PRO A 56 8.74 -12.52 4.18
N GLY A 57 9.32 -12.40 5.37
CA GLY A 57 10.57 -11.68 5.52
C GLY A 57 10.82 -11.21 6.94
N VAL A 58 11.94 -10.51 7.10
CA VAL A 58 12.34 -9.90 8.37
C VAL A 58 12.48 -8.40 8.18
N ARG A 59 11.88 -7.62 9.08
CA ARG A 59 12.00 -6.17 9.07
C ARG A 59 13.47 -5.75 9.06
N ALA A 60 13.86 -4.90 8.12
CA ALA A 60 15.26 -4.50 7.91
C ALA A 60 15.92 -3.98 9.20
N HIS A 61 15.22 -3.17 10.00
CA HIS A 61 15.76 -2.62 11.26
C HIS A 61 16.22 -3.69 12.26
N LYS A 62 15.61 -4.89 12.27
CA LYS A 62 16.00 -5.98 13.17
C LYS A 62 17.37 -6.56 12.81
N ARG A 63 17.73 -6.54 11.52
CA ARG A 63 18.99 -7.11 11.02
C ARG A 63 20.04 -6.05 10.69
N TRP A 64 19.64 -4.80 10.45
CA TRP A 64 20.50 -3.74 9.88
C TRP A 64 21.86 -3.59 10.57
N ARG A 65 21.89 -3.56 11.91
CA ARG A 65 23.14 -3.45 12.66
C ARG A 65 24.11 -4.61 12.45
N LYS A 66 23.59 -5.81 12.23
CA LYS A 66 24.36 -7.05 12.05
C LYS A 66 24.65 -7.37 10.58
N MET A 67 24.12 -6.59 9.63
CA MET A 67 24.37 -6.80 8.21
C MET A 67 25.76 -6.28 7.80
N PRO A 68 26.54 -7.06 7.03
CA PRO A 68 27.75 -6.58 6.38
C PRO A 68 27.48 -5.37 5.47
N MET A 69 28.50 -4.55 5.21
CA MET A 69 28.34 -3.33 4.42
C MET A 69 27.80 -3.62 3.01
N ALA A 70 28.32 -4.65 2.34
CA ALA A 70 27.84 -5.07 1.01
C ALA A 70 26.32 -5.39 0.99
N GLN A 71 25.77 -5.96 2.06
CA GLN A 71 24.31 -6.21 2.14
C GLN A 71 23.51 -4.92 2.33
N LYS A 72 24.07 -3.94 3.06
CA LYS A 72 23.43 -2.62 3.23
C LYS A 72 23.42 -1.86 1.92
N GLU A 73 24.52 -1.92 1.17
CA GLU A 73 24.63 -1.33 -0.18
C GLU A 73 23.58 -1.93 -1.11
N ALA A 74 23.46 -3.27 -1.16
CA ALA A 74 22.46 -3.93 -2.00
C ALA A 74 21.01 -3.54 -1.62
N VAL A 75 20.71 -3.38 -0.32
CA VAL A 75 19.39 -2.89 0.12
C VAL A 75 19.16 -1.44 -0.29
N ALA A 76 20.16 -0.58 -0.14
CA ALA A 76 20.07 0.82 -0.53
C ALA A 76 19.88 0.99 -2.05
N GLU A 77 20.63 0.22 -2.84
CA GLU A 77 20.50 0.15 -4.29
C GLU A 77 19.09 -0.29 -4.70
N LYS A 78 18.56 -1.37 -4.09
CA LYS A 78 17.19 -1.81 -4.36
C LYS A 78 16.13 -0.78 -3.97
N MET A 79 16.31 -0.06 -2.86
CA MET A 79 15.40 1.02 -2.49
C MET A 79 15.45 2.19 -3.48
N ALA A 80 16.64 2.52 -4.00
CA ALA A 80 16.80 3.52 -5.05
C ALA A 80 16.10 3.08 -6.34
N ASP A 81 16.25 1.81 -6.76
CA ASP A 81 15.55 1.24 -7.90
C ASP A 81 14.03 1.38 -7.77
N TYR A 82 13.48 1.04 -6.60
CA TYR A 82 12.04 1.15 -6.34
C TYR A 82 11.57 2.60 -6.35
N HIS A 83 12.34 3.51 -5.76
CA HIS A 83 12.00 4.92 -5.78
C HIS A 83 11.99 5.48 -7.20
N ALA A 84 13.00 5.13 -8.02
CA ALA A 84 13.06 5.49 -9.42
C ALA A 84 11.84 4.96 -10.20
N GLN A 85 11.43 3.70 -9.98
CA GLN A 85 10.25 3.13 -10.62
C GLN A 85 8.95 3.88 -10.27
N ILE A 86 8.76 4.24 -8.99
CA ILE A 86 7.56 4.99 -8.56
C ILE A 86 7.54 6.38 -9.21
N LEU A 87 8.67 7.09 -9.19
CA LEU A 87 8.77 8.41 -9.81
C LEU A 87 8.54 8.34 -11.32
N ASP A 88 9.12 7.34 -11.98
CA ASP A 88 8.98 7.13 -13.42
C ASP A 88 7.52 6.85 -13.80
N ALA A 89 6.86 5.94 -13.07
CA ALA A 89 5.45 5.62 -13.26
C ALA A 89 4.56 6.86 -13.05
N GLY A 90 4.79 7.64 -12.00
CA GLY A 90 3.99 8.83 -11.72
C GLY A 90 4.19 9.98 -12.72
N THR A 91 5.45 10.22 -13.14
CA THR A 91 5.81 11.34 -14.02
C THR A 91 5.56 11.05 -15.50
N LYS A 92 5.90 9.84 -15.99
CA LYS A 92 5.68 9.47 -17.40
C LYS A 92 4.21 9.35 -17.75
N LEU A 93 3.39 8.84 -16.82
CA LEU A 93 1.96 8.69 -17.06
C LEU A 93 1.17 9.98 -16.81
N LYS A 94 1.82 11.03 -16.28
CA LYS A 94 1.18 12.28 -15.85
C LYS A 94 -0.05 12.05 -14.95
N GLU A 95 -0.09 10.92 -14.23
CA GLU A 95 -1.22 10.51 -13.41
C GLU A 95 -1.31 11.36 -12.13
N PHE A 96 -0.18 11.89 -11.65
CA PHE A 96 -0.15 12.83 -10.52
C PHE A 96 0.20 14.24 -10.99
N GLN A 97 -0.80 15.10 -11.12
CA GLN A 97 -0.63 16.53 -11.43
C GLN A 97 -1.02 17.44 -10.27
N THR A 98 -1.66 16.89 -9.25
CA THR A 98 -2.19 17.62 -8.10
C THR A 98 -1.78 16.92 -6.81
N ILE A 99 -1.83 17.67 -5.70
CA ILE A 99 -1.66 17.12 -4.35
C ILE A 99 -3.00 16.52 -3.92
N GLY A 100 -2.98 15.29 -3.42
CA GLY A 100 -4.18 14.60 -2.94
C GLY A 100 -3.90 13.13 -2.64
N THR A 101 -4.98 12.40 -2.38
CA THR A 101 -4.97 10.95 -2.13
C THR A 101 -5.50 10.23 -3.36
N LEU A 102 -4.90 9.08 -3.70
CA LEU A 102 -5.43 8.21 -4.74
C LEU A 102 -6.76 7.61 -4.29
N ASP A 103 -7.75 7.69 -5.15
CA ASP A 103 -9.01 6.99 -4.99
C ASP A 103 -9.30 6.21 -6.27
N PHE A 104 -9.78 4.98 -6.14
CA PHE A 104 -10.30 4.19 -7.24
C PHE A 104 -11.80 4.03 -6.99
N GLU A 105 -12.63 4.46 -7.94
CA GLU A 105 -14.04 4.10 -7.91
C GLU A 105 -14.15 2.57 -8.03
N GLU A 106 -14.50 1.91 -6.92
CA GLU A 106 -14.84 0.50 -6.98
C GLU A 106 -16.20 0.37 -7.69
N PRO A 107 -16.37 -0.61 -8.60
CA PRO A 107 -17.69 -0.93 -9.10
C PRO A 107 -18.55 -1.26 -7.89
N LYS A 108 -19.67 -0.53 -7.74
CA LYS A 108 -20.70 -0.85 -6.76
C LYS A 108 -21.17 -2.27 -7.07
N ASP A 109 -20.74 -3.24 -6.27
CA ASP A 109 -21.40 -4.54 -6.28
C ASP A 109 -22.84 -4.30 -5.86
N ASN A 110 -23.71 -4.36 -6.87
CA ASN A 110 -25.15 -4.30 -6.71
C ASN A 110 -25.60 -5.48 -5.84
N GLU A 111 -26.48 -5.17 -4.89
CA GLU A 111 -27.38 -6.07 -4.17
C GLU A 111 -26.72 -7.21 -3.36
N GLN A 112 -26.64 -6.97 -2.06
CA GLN A 112 -26.72 -8.02 -1.04
C GLN A 112 -28.01 -8.85 -1.29
N PRO A 113 -27.95 -10.17 -1.55
CA PRO A 113 -29.16 -10.98 -1.56
C PRO A 113 -29.71 -11.14 -0.12
N PRO A 114 -31.03 -11.35 0.03
CA PRO A 114 -31.73 -11.38 1.31
C PRO A 114 -31.32 -12.52 2.24
#